data_AF-A0A2V7T5E5-F1
#
_entry.id   AF-A0A2V7T5E5-F1
#
_cell.length_a   1.000
_cell.length_b   1.000
_cell.length_c   1.000
_cell.angle_alpha   90.00
_cell.angle_beta   90.00
_cell.angle_gamma   90.00
#
_symmetry.space_group_name_H-M   'P 1'
#
loop_
_entity.id
_entity.type
_entity.pdbx_description
1 polymer ?
#
loop_
_entity_poly.entity_id
_entity_poly.type
_entity_poly.pdbx_seq_one_letter_code
_entity_poly.pdbx_strand_id
1 'polypeptide(L)'
;MLRRGAWYVVRSFGSSEVVLEVENAPVRVPADDVELSETPPSRWTIVPRPREAANLPESWGFFYVVCPNCAARAPVGRPSSEKRCTRCERSFPVAWDERYLRPG
;
A
#
# COMPACT_ATOMS: atom_id res chain seq x y z
N MET A 1 -6.97 11.17 1.24
CA MET A 1 -5.60 11.24 1.81
C MET A 1 -4.71 10.20 1.17
N LEU A 2 -3.50 10.59 0.75
CA LEU A 2 -2.49 9.69 0.19
C LEU A 2 -1.93 8.75 1.28
N ARG A 3 -1.76 7.47 0.95
CA ARG A 3 -1.29 6.42 1.87
C ARG A 3 -0.13 5.68 1.22
N ARG A 4 1.01 5.60 1.91
CA ARG A 4 2.15 4.79 1.47
C ARG A 4 1.76 3.32 1.32
N GLY A 5 2.16 2.73 0.18
CA GLY A 5 1.88 1.36 -0.24
C GLY A 5 0.43 1.10 -0.68
N ALA A 6 -0.38 2.14 -0.81
CA ALA A 6 -1.69 2.05 -1.46
C ALA A 6 -1.59 2.34 -2.95
N TRP A 7 -2.61 1.91 -3.68
CA TRP A 7 -2.69 1.97 -5.12
C TRP A 7 -3.71 3.02 -5.54
N TYR A 8 -3.34 3.79 -6.56
CA TYR A 8 -4.10 4.94 -7.04
C TYR A 8 -4.11 4.95 -8.55
N VAL A 9 -5.21 5.43 -9.13
CA VAL A 9 -5.30 5.62 -10.57
C VAL A 9 -4.39 6.80 -10.96
N VAL A 10 -3.57 6.60 -11.98
CA VAL A 10 -2.74 7.65 -12.55
C VAL A 10 -3.59 8.47 -13.52
N ARG A 11 -3.72 9.77 -13.28
CA ARG A 11 -4.37 10.71 -14.21
C ARG A 11 -3.42 11.19 -15.30
N SER A 12 -2.17 11.43 -14.92
CA SER A 12 -1.09 11.82 -15.83
C SER A 12 0.26 11.54 -15.17
N PHE A 13 1.29 11.26 -15.95
CA PHE A 13 2.66 11.11 -15.46
C PHE A 13 3.62 11.94 -16.32
N GLY A 14 4.65 12.47 -15.70
CA GLY A 14 5.77 13.15 -16.34
C GLY A 14 7.10 12.62 -15.80
N SER A 15 8.21 13.26 -16.20
CA SER A 15 9.55 12.82 -15.81
C SER A 15 9.88 13.05 -14.33
N SER A 16 9.30 14.05 -13.68
CA SER A 16 9.58 14.40 -12.27
C SER A 16 8.39 14.20 -11.34
N GLU A 17 7.16 14.20 -11.86
CA GLU A 17 5.94 14.13 -11.06
C GLU A 17 4.90 13.22 -11.70
N VAL A 18 4.08 12.60 -10.85
CA VAL A 18 2.91 11.83 -11.21
C VAL A 18 1.68 12.42 -10.53
N VAL A 19 0.56 12.49 -11.25
CA VAL A 19 -0.73 12.94 -10.72
C VAL A 19 -1.62 11.73 -10.46
N LEU A 20 -1.90 11.50 -9.17
CA LEU A 20 -2.73 10.41 -8.68
C LEU A 20 -4.15 10.89 -8.39
N GLU A 21 -5.13 10.05 -8.65
CA GLU A 21 -6.50 10.24 -8.15
C GLU A 21 -6.62 9.71 -6.73
N VAL A 22 -6.82 10.62 -5.76
CA VAL A 22 -6.96 10.29 -4.34
C VAL A 22 -8.26 10.87 -3.81
N GLU A 23 -9.22 10.01 -3.46
CA GLU A 23 -10.54 10.46 -2.92
C GLU A 23 -11.23 11.51 -3.82
N ASN A 24 -11.25 11.27 -5.13
CA ASN A 24 -11.79 12.17 -6.16
C ASN A 24 -11.06 13.52 -6.30
N ALA A 25 -9.84 13.64 -5.76
CA ALA A 25 -9.00 14.81 -5.89
C ALA A 25 -7.65 14.46 -6.53
N PRO A 26 -7.11 15.32 -7.42
CA PRO A 26 -5.78 15.14 -7.98
C PRO A 26 -4.70 15.46 -6.93
N VAL A 27 -3.74 14.56 -6.76
CA VAL A 27 -2.58 14.73 -5.87
C VAL A 27 -1.31 14.53 -6.68
N ARG A 28 -0.42 15.53 -6.66
CA ARG A 28 0.91 15.46 -7.30
C ARG A 28 1.90 14.85 -6.33
N VAL A 29 2.71 13.90 -6.82
CA VAL A 29 3.78 13.26 -6.06
C VAL A 29 5.04 13.16 -6.92
N PRO A 30 6.24 13.15 -6.32
CA PRO A 30 7.48 12.85 -7.05
C PRO A 30 7.38 11.51 -7.77
N ALA A 31 7.92 11.43 -8.99
CA ALA A 31 7.94 10.18 -9.75
C ALA A 31 8.74 9.07 -9.03
N ASP A 32 9.79 9.43 -8.30
CA ASP A 32 10.64 8.50 -7.54
C ASP A 32 9.93 7.88 -6.32
N ASP A 33 8.80 8.44 -5.89
CA ASP A 33 8.01 7.95 -4.75
C ASP A 33 6.94 6.91 -5.16
N VAL A 34 6.79 6.62 -6.46
CA VAL A 34 5.76 5.72 -6.98
C VAL A 34 6.33 4.64 -7.90
N GLU A 35 5.72 3.47 -7.83
CA GLU A 35 5.92 2.41 -8.83
C GLU A 35 4.69 2.39 -9.76
N LEU A 36 4.92 2.45 -11.07
CA LEU A 36 3.86 2.41 -12.08
C LEU A 36 3.59 0.96 -12.49
N SER A 37 2.32 0.54 -12.47
CA SER A 37 1.87 -0.75 -12.96
C SER A 37 0.62 -0.58 -13.82
N GLU A 38 0.54 -1.33 -14.92
CA GLU A 38 -0.64 -1.38 -15.78
C GLU A 38 -1.79 -2.18 -15.16
N THR A 39 -1.47 -3.07 -14.22
CA THR A 39 -2.48 -3.90 -13.53
C THR A 39 -2.56 -3.54 -12.05
N PRO A 40 -3.78 -3.47 -11.49
CA PRO A 40 -3.93 -3.30 -10.06
C PRO A 40 -3.39 -4.54 -9.34
N PRO A 41 -2.88 -4.37 -8.11
CA PRO A 41 -2.39 -5.48 -7.31
C PRO A 41 -3.52 -6.47 -7.03
N SER A 42 -3.17 -7.75 -7.00
CA SER A 42 -4.07 -8.81 -6.55
C SER A 42 -3.72 -9.30 -5.13
N ARG A 43 -2.69 -8.72 -4.51
CA ARG A 43 -2.12 -9.11 -3.22
C ARG A 43 -2.11 -7.95 -2.24
N TRP A 44 -2.16 -8.26 -0.94
CA TRP A 44 -1.81 -7.30 0.10
C TRP A 44 -0.34 -6.93 0.00
N THR A 45 -0.05 -5.63 -0.10
CA THR A 45 1.33 -5.10 -0.04
C THR A 45 1.75 -4.95 1.42
N ILE A 46 2.95 -5.43 1.78
CA ILE A 46 3.53 -5.25 3.13
C ILE A 46 4.36 -3.98 3.13
N VAL A 47 4.09 -3.03 4.00
CA VAL A 47 4.72 -1.71 3.98
C VAL A 47 5.55 -1.48 5.23
N PRO A 48 6.83 -1.10 5.11
CA PRO A 48 7.62 -0.62 6.25
C PRO A 48 6.95 0.60 6.88
N ARG A 49 6.78 0.59 8.20
CA ARG A 49 6.20 1.70 8.94
C ARG A 49 7.17 2.90 8.88
N PRO A 50 6.74 4.06 8.32
CA PRO A 50 7.51 5.30 8.43
C PRO A 50 7.70 5.69 9.90
N ARG A 51 8.87 6.23 10.26
CA ARG A 51 9.16 6.67 11.63
C ARG A 51 8.16 7.73 12.10
N GLU A 52 7.67 8.54 11.16
CA GLU A 52 6.76 9.66 11.38
C GLU A 52 5.27 9.27 11.22
N ALA A 53 4.94 7.98 11.12
CA ALA A 53 3.55 7.52 10.96
C ALA A 53 2.76 7.67 12.28
N ALA A 54 2.34 8.91 12.57
CA ALA A 54 1.65 9.32 13.79
C ALA A 54 0.29 8.64 14.02
N ASN A 55 -0.31 8.05 12.98
CA ASN A 55 -1.69 7.54 13.00
C ASN A 55 -1.81 6.00 12.96
N LEU A 56 -0.75 5.26 13.31
CA LEU A 56 -0.78 3.79 13.37
C LEU A 56 -0.55 3.29 14.81
N PRO A 57 -1.36 2.33 15.31
CA PRO A 57 -1.16 1.76 16.64
C PRO A 57 0.21 1.11 16.77
N GLU A 58 0.87 1.31 17.92
CA GLU A 58 2.16 0.66 18.21
C GLU A 58 2.09 -0.87 18.15
N SER A 59 0.94 -1.44 18.52
CA SER A 59 0.69 -2.88 18.49
C SER A 59 0.81 -3.53 17.11
N TRP A 60 0.85 -2.75 16.02
CA TRP A 60 1.04 -3.27 14.66
C TRP A 60 2.51 -3.56 14.32
N GLY A 61 3.46 -3.08 15.13
CA GLY A 61 4.89 -3.29 14.93
C GLY A 61 5.50 -2.43 13.83
N PHE A 62 6.54 -2.96 13.17
CA PHE A 62 7.36 -2.26 12.17
C PHE A 62 6.80 -2.31 10.75
N PHE A 63 5.80 -3.14 10.50
CA PHE A 63 5.19 -3.31 9.18
C PHE A 63 3.67 -3.29 9.30
N TYR A 64 3.00 -2.84 8.24
CA TYR A 64 1.56 -2.98 8.10
C TYR A 64 1.25 -3.50 6.70
N VAL A 65 0.01 -3.94 6.45
CA VAL A 65 -0.42 -4.34 5.11
C VAL A 65 -1.47 -3.40 4.55
N VAL A 66 -1.51 -3.25 3.23
CA VAL A 66 -2.49 -2.44 2.50
C VAL A 66 -3.34 -3.31 1.59
N CYS A 67 -4.66 -3.17 1.70
CA CYS A 67 -5.62 -3.93 0.90
C CYS A 67 -5.55 -3.51 -0.57
N PRO A 68 -5.41 -4.46 -1.52
CA PRO A 68 -5.32 -4.15 -2.95
C PRO A 68 -6.59 -3.50 -3.51
N ASN A 69 -7.75 -3.78 -2.90
CA ASN A 69 -9.05 -3.33 -3.42
C ASN A 69 -9.48 -1.96 -2.87
N CYS A 70 -9.17 -1.63 -1.61
CA CYS A 70 -9.76 -0.44 -0.95
C CYS A 70 -8.76 0.42 -0.17
N ALA A 71 -7.47 0.13 -0.29
CA ALA A 71 -6.38 0.85 0.37
C ALA A 71 -6.51 0.93 1.91
N ALA A 72 -7.31 0.04 2.52
CA ALA A 72 -7.39 -0.08 3.98
C ALA A 72 -6.07 -0.63 4.52
N ARG A 73 -5.61 -0.08 5.64
CA ARG A 73 -4.45 -0.58 6.36
C ARG A 73 -4.91 -1.60 7.39
N ALA A 74 -4.10 -2.62 7.63
CA ALA A 74 -4.33 -3.62 8.67
C ALA A 74 -2.98 -4.06 9.28
N PRO A 75 -2.97 -4.61 10.51
CA PRO A 75 -1.77 -5.24 11.03
C PRO A 75 -1.41 -6.44 10.16
N VAL A 76 -0.11 -6.71 9.99
CA VAL A 76 0.40 -7.88 9.25
C VAL A 76 -0.25 -9.15 9.82
N GLY A 77 -0.15 -9.33 11.13
CA GLY A 77 -0.68 -10.50 11.84
C GLY A 77 0.23 -11.72 11.67
N ARG A 78 -0.34 -12.91 11.89
CA ARG A 78 0.39 -14.16 11.68
C ARG A 78 0.53 -14.44 10.17
N PRO A 79 1.65 -15.05 9.73
CA PRO A 79 1.79 -15.50 8.34
C PRO A 79 0.61 -16.38 7.92
N SER A 80 0.00 -16.05 6.79
CA SER A 80 -1.11 -16.79 6.19
C SER A 80 -1.04 -16.66 4.67
N SER A 81 -1.60 -17.64 3.95
CA SER A 81 -1.70 -17.59 2.48
C SER A 81 -2.59 -16.43 2.04
N GLU A 82 -3.68 -16.16 2.77
CA GLU A 82 -4.65 -15.11 2.48
C GLU A 82 -5.04 -14.31 3.72
N LYS A 83 -5.52 -13.08 3.49
CA LYS A 83 -6.02 -12.18 4.53
C LYS A 83 -7.31 -11.50 4.07
N ARG A 84 -8.34 -11.52 4.93
CA ARG A 84 -9.60 -10.80 4.72
C ARG A 84 -9.49 -9.34 5.13
N CYS A 85 -9.98 -8.44 4.28
CA CYS A 85 -10.06 -7.01 4.58
C CYS A 85 -11.30 -6.72 5.41
N THR A 86 -11.16 -6.06 6.57
CA THR A 86 -12.32 -5.69 7.41
C THR A 86 -13.14 -4.53 6.85
N ARG A 87 -12.62 -3.80 5.84
CA ARG A 87 -13.31 -2.65 5.23
C ARG A 87 -14.15 -3.03 4.00
N CYS A 88 -13.60 -3.82 3.09
CA CYS A 88 -14.31 -4.25 1.87
C CYS A 88 -14.68 -5.73 1.86
N GLU A 89 -14.38 -6.45 2.94
CA GLU A 89 -14.76 -7.84 3.22
C GLU A 89 -14.20 -8.92 2.28
N ARG A 90 -13.41 -8.53 1.29
CA ARG A 90 -12.74 -9.46 0.34
C ARG A 90 -11.45 -10.03 0.93
N SER A 91 -11.11 -11.25 0.50
CA SER A 91 -9.86 -11.94 0.83
C SER A 91 -8.88 -11.86 -0.34
N PHE A 92 -7.61 -11.66 -0.02
CA PHE A 92 -6.52 -11.62 -1.00
C PHE A 92 -5.26 -12.30 -0.43
N PRO A 93 -4.40 -12.86 -1.30
CA PRO A 93 -3.09 -13.32 -0.88
C PRO A 93 -2.22 -12.19 -0.33
N VAL A 94 -1.24 -12.51 0.52
CA VAL A 94 -0.30 -11.53 1.08
C VAL A 94 1.05 -11.66 0.36
N ALA A 95 1.63 -10.53 -0.06
CA ALA A 95 2.91 -10.48 -0.76
C ALA A 95 4.10 -10.64 0.21
N TRP A 96 4.30 -11.86 0.72
CA TRP A 96 5.44 -12.18 1.60
C TRP A 96 6.80 -12.17 0.86
N ASP A 97 6.77 -12.16 -0.46
CA ASP A 97 7.91 -12.26 -1.37
C ASP A 97 8.54 -10.91 -1.76
N GLU A 98 8.02 -9.81 -1.21
CA GLU A 98 8.51 -8.44 -1.41
C GLU A 98 10.02 -8.33 -1.10
N ARG A 99 10.77 -7.68 -2.00
CA ARG A 99 12.24 -7.71 -1.98
C ARG A 99 12.84 -7.15 -0.69
N TYR A 100 12.25 -6.09 -0.13
CA TYR A 100 12.70 -5.46 1.12
C TYR A 100 12.35 -6.25 2.38
N LEU A 101 11.61 -7.36 2.27
CA LEU A 101 11.38 -8.27 3.39
C LEU A 101 12.45 -9.36 3.50
N ARG A 102 13.27 -9.55 2.46
CA ARG A 102 14.32 -10.56 2.48
C ARG A 102 15.46 -10.10 3.40
N PRO A 103 15.90 -10.91 4.38
CA PRO A 103 17.18 -10.66 5.03
C PRO A 103 18.28 -10.72 3.97
N GLY A 104 19.12 -9.69 3.93
CA GLY A 104 20.34 -9.68 3.13
C GLY A 104 21.39 -10.65 3.67
#